data_AF-A0A6C2C7D3-F1
#
_entry.id   AF-A0A6C2C7D3-F1
#
_cell.length_a   1.000
_cell.length_b   1.000
_cell.length_c   1.000
_cell.angle_alpha   90.00
_cell.angle_beta   90.00
_cell.angle_gamma   90.00
#
_symmetry.space_group_name_H-M   'P 1'
#
loop_
_entity.id
_entity.type
_entity.pdbx_description
1 polymer ?
#
loop_
_entity_poly.entity_id
_entity_poly.type
_entity_poly.pdbx_seq_one_letter_code
_entity_poly.pdbx_strand_id
1 'polypeptide(L)'
;MTKQNVASRLLDDVSTAFKFNAADSEISQKLILYEQTGEAIKYFDAHQDELSDYAYWFFLSTLWVSYTGFSDLNVWKRLFSSRRPNKSISIMKPSELKALALMPKKLAAFRVHRKNETDWIAYTLSLETAKRFAAERGVTHIDVYEIKKRDITGLFLRRGENEVILVDKKLARHINTLQVKQGED
;
A
#
# COMPACT_ATOMS: atom_id res chain seq x y z
N MET A 1 18.30 -24.47 -6.14
CA MET A 1 17.28 -24.20 -5.09
C MET A 1 16.06 -25.06 -5.37
N THR A 2 15.68 -25.93 -4.44
CA THR A 2 14.63 -26.96 -4.62
C THR A 2 13.23 -26.44 -4.26
N LYS A 3 12.19 -26.90 -4.97
CA LYS A 3 10.77 -26.49 -4.80
C LYS A 3 10.24 -26.58 -3.35
N GLN A 4 10.78 -27.49 -2.53
CA GLN A 4 10.43 -27.61 -1.10
C GLN A 4 10.80 -26.36 -0.27
N ASN A 5 11.86 -25.63 -0.61
CA ASN A 5 12.28 -24.41 0.09
C ASN A 5 11.43 -23.17 -0.26
N VAL A 6 10.67 -23.24 -1.35
CA VAL A 6 9.75 -22.15 -1.76
C VAL A 6 8.40 -22.30 -1.05
N ALA A 7 7.91 -23.54 -0.90
CA ALA A 7 6.64 -23.82 -0.24
C ALA A 7 6.65 -23.48 1.27
N SER A 8 7.76 -23.73 1.99
CA SER A 8 7.88 -23.35 3.41
C SER A 8 7.89 -21.83 3.60
N ARG A 9 8.57 -21.09 2.73
CA ARG A 9 8.59 -19.62 2.75
C ARG A 9 7.23 -18.97 2.50
N LEU A 10 6.34 -19.62 1.73
CA LEU A 10 5.00 -19.10 1.45
C LEU A 10 4.08 -19.18 2.68
N LEU A 11 4.25 -20.21 3.52
CA LEU A 11 3.51 -20.35 4.78
C LEU A 11 3.95 -19.30 5.82
N ASP A 12 5.21 -18.88 5.78
CA ASP A 12 5.78 -17.88 6.70
C ASP A 12 5.31 -16.44 6.42
N ASP A 13 4.62 -16.19 5.29
CA ASP A 13 4.12 -14.87 4.88
C ASP A 13 2.60 -14.73 4.99
N VAL A 14 2.00 -15.52 5.87
CA VAL A 14 0.61 -15.40 6.31
C VAL A 14 0.57 -14.77 7.71
N SER A 15 -0.33 -13.81 7.93
CA SER A 15 -0.51 -13.18 9.24
C SER A 15 -0.84 -14.23 10.30
N THR A 16 -0.29 -14.06 11.50
CA THR A 16 -0.65 -14.88 12.67
C THR A 16 -2.09 -14.68 13.12
N ALA A 17 -2.77 -13.62 12.66
CA ALA A 17 -4.19 -13.40 12.91
C ALA A 17 -5.10 -14.19 11.94
N PHE A 18 -4.55 -14.83 10.90
CA PHE A 18 -5.35 -15.60 9.97
C PHE A 18 -6.03 -16.78 10.66
N LYS A 19 -7.35 -16.84 10.50
CA LYS A 19 -8.17 -18.00 10.82
C LYS A 19 -9.17 -18.16 9.69
N PHE A 20 -9.38 -19.39 9.25
CA PHE A 20 -10.40 -19.64 8.24
C PHE A 20 -11.77 -19.21 8.76
N ASN A 21 -12.52 -18.50 7.91
CA ASN A 21 -13.88 -18.05 8.17
C ASN A 21 -14.68 -18.19 6.86
N ALA A 22 -15.82 -18.87 6.93
CA ALA A 22 -16.64 -19.15 5.76
C ALA A 22 -17.29 -17.88 5.16
N ALA A 23 -17.70 -16.93 5.99
CA ALA A 23 -18.28 -15.66 5.53
C ALA A 23 -17.22 -14.79 4.83
N ASP A 24 -16.00 -14.71 5.39
CA ASP A 24 -14.87 -14.03 4.74
C ASP A 24 -14.57 -14.66 3.38
N SER A 25 -14.63 -15.99 3.29
CA SER A 25 -14.42 -16.74 2.06
C SER A 25 -15.49 -16.39 1.00
N GLU A 26 -16.77 -16.35 1.38
CA GLU A 26 -17.86 -16.01 0.45
C GLU A 26 -17.71 -14.58 -0.09
N ILE A 27 -17.41 -13.62 0.79
CA ILE A 27 -17.17 -12.22 0.40
C ILE A 27 -15.96 -12.13 -0.53
N SER A 28 -14.88 -12.89 -0.24
CA SER A 28 -13.69 -12.91 -1.08
C SER A 28 -13.96 -13.42 -2.50
N GLN A 29 -14.83 -14.43 -2.65
CA GLN A 29 -15.19 -14.98 -3.96
C GLN A 29 -15.93 -13.94 -4.81
N LYS A 30 -16.79 -13.14 -4.19
CA LYS A 30 -17.49 -12.03 -4.84
C LYS A 30 -16.55 -10.86 -5.16
N LEU A 31 -15.61 -10.53 -4.27
CA LEU A 31 -14.59 -9.50 -4.51
C LEU A 31 -13.71 -9.79 -5.72
N ILE A 32 -13.33 -11.07 -5.93
CA ILE A 32 -12.50 -11.49 -7.06
C ILE A 32 -13.16 -11.15 -8.40
N LEU A 33 -14.50 -11.17 -8.49
CA LEU A 33 -15.23 -10.83 -9.72
C LEU A 33 -15.01 -9.38 -10.15
N TYR A 34 -14.63 -8.50 -9.22
CA TYR A 34 -14.39 -7.09 -9.47
C TYR A 34 -12.90 -6.72 -9.45
N GLU A 35 -11.99 -7.69 -9.27
CA GLU A 35 -10.56 -7.43 -9.10
C GLU A 35 -10.00 -6.56 -10.24
N GLN A 36 -9.05 -5.68 -9.92
CA GLN A 36 -8.43 -4.73 -10.86
C GLN A 36 -9.41 -3.68 -11.43
N THR A 37 -10.60 -3.54 -10.85
CA THR A 37 -11.55 -2.47 -11.18
C THR A 37 -11.82 -1.56 -9.98
N GLY A 38 -12.32 -0.35 -10.25
CA GLY A 38 -12.80 0.56 -9.21
C GLY A 38 -14.06 0.07 -8.49
N GLU A 39 -14.76 -0.95 -9.02
CA GLU A 39 -15.93 -1.54 -8.37
C GLU A 39 -15.54 -2.43 -7.18
N ALA A 40 -14.33 -3.01 -7.17
CA ALA A 40 -13.91 -3.87 -6.06
C ALA A 40 -13.86 -3.12 -4.73
N ILE A 41 -13.36 -1.87 -4.73
CA ILE A 41 -13.31 -1.08 -3.49
C ILE A 41 -14.71 -0.64 -3.04
N LYS A 42 -15.65 -0.42 -3.96
CA LYS A 42 -17.04 -0.12 -3.61
C LYS A 42 -17.74 -1.34 -3.02
N TYR A 43 -17.55 -2.50 -3.63
CA TYR A 43 -18.08 -3.76 -3.11
C TYR A 43 -17.50 -4.05 -1.72
N PHE A 44 -16.18 -3.90 -1.55
CA PHE A 44 -15.53 -4.03 -0.25
C PHE A 44 -16.14 -3.08 0.77
N ASP A 45 -16.25 -1.79 0.45
CA ASP A 45 -16.80 -0.77 1.35
C ASP A 45 -18.23 -1.09 1.82
N ALA A 46 -19.07 -1.64 0.94
CA ALA A 46 -20.43 -2.02 1.26
C ALA A 46 -20.55 -3.24 2.19
N HIS A 47 -19.58 -4.17 2.16
CA HIS A 47 -19.63 -5.43 2.91
C HIS A 47 -18.56 -5.51 4.01
N GLN A 48 -17.78 -4.45 4.22
CA GLN A 48 -16.62 -4.50 5.11
C GLN A 48 -17.01 -4.84 6.56
N ASP A 49 -18.21 -4.46 6.99
CA ASP A 49 -18.72 -4.71 8.34
C ASP A 49 -18.92 -6.21 8.64
N GLU A 50 -19.12 -7.03 7.61
CA GLU A 50 -19.31 -8.48 7.71
C GLU A 50 -17.98 -9.26 7.81
N LEU A 51 -16.86 -8.60 7.53
CA LEU A 51 -15.54 -9.23 7.52
C LEU A 51 -14.97 -9.37 8.93
N SER A 52 -14.21 -10.45 9.16
CA SER A 52 -13.29 -10.51 10.29
C SER A 52 -12.23 -9.41 10.20
N ASP A 53 -11.63 -9.04 11.35
CA ASP A 53 -10.58 -8.02 11.37
C ASP A 53 -9.40 -8.37 10.47
N TYR A 54 -9.00 -9.65 10.44
CA TYR A 54 -7.95 -10.11 9.54
C TYR A 54 -8.35 -9.91 8.08
N ALA A 55 -9.53 -10.39 7.69
CA ALA A 55 -10.00 -10.33 6.30
C ALA A 55 -10.19 -8.89 5.83
N TYR A 56 -10.72 -8.01 6.68
CA TYR A 56 -10.81 -6.58 6.42
C TYR A 56 -9.46 -5.99 6.00
N TRP A 57 -8.43 -6.16 6.84
CA TRP A 57 -7.11 -5.57 6.57
C TRP A 57 -6.41 -6.22 5.39
N PHE A 58 -6.52 -7.54 5.27
CA PHE A 58 -5.88 -8.30 4.21
C PHE A 58 -6.50 -8.00 2.83
N PHE A 59 -7.82 -7.96 2.73
CA PHE A 59 -8.50 -7.61 1.48
C PHE A 59 -8.26 -6.15 1.14
N LEU A 60 -8.37 -5.21 2.09
CA LEU A 60 -8.10 -3.80 1.82
C LEU A 60 -6.70 -3.56 1.22
N SER A 61 -5.66 -4.20 1.77
CA SER A 61 -4.31 -4.06 1.24
C SER A 61 -4.11 -4.78 -0.10
N THR A 62 -4.79 -5.90 -0.30
CA THR A 62 -4.76 -6.64 -1.57
C THR A 62 -5.43 -5.83 -2.67
N LEU A 63 -6.58 -5.23 -2.40
CA LEU A 63 -7.29 -4.36 -3.34
C LEU A 63 -6.44 -3.15 -3.72
N TRP A 64 -5.82 -2.47 -2.76
CA TRP A 64 -4.90 -1.36 -3.01
C TRP A 64 -3.74 -1.75 -3.94
N VAL A 65 -3.16 -2.92 -3.71
CA VAL A 65 -2.05 -3.44 -4.54
C VAL A 65 -2.54 -3.84 -5.94
N SER A 66 -3.72 -4.46 -6.04
CA SER A 66 -4.28 -4.99 -7.29
C SER A 66 -4.76 -3.91 -8.27
N TYR A 67 -5.18 -2.74 -7.77
CA TYR A 67 -5.80 -1.71 -8.59
C TYR A 67 -4.93 -0.44 -8.66
N THR A 68 -4.55 -0.06 -9.88
CA THR A 68 -3.75 1.15 -10.16
C THR A 68 -4.56 2.29 -10.80
N GLY A 69 -5.87 2.09 -10.96
CA GLY A 69 -6.77 3.05 -11.61
C GLY A 69 -7.30 4.16 -10.70
N PHE A 70 -8.25 4.94 -11.22
CA PHE A 70 -8.82 6.08 -10.49
C PHE A 70 -9.96 5.62 -9.57
N SER A 71 -9.83 5.92 -8.29
CA SER A 71 -10.87 5.68 -7.27
C SER A 71 -10.86 6.84 -6.28
N ASP A 72 -11.98 7.01 -5.56
CA ASP A 72 -12.12 8.08 -4.58
C ASP A 72 -11.12 7.91 -3.43
N LEU A 73 -10.16 8.84 -3.35
CA LEU A 73 -9.13 8.85 -2.31
C LEU A 73 -9.74 8.95 -0.91
N ASN A 74 -10.91 9.59 -0.74
CA ASN A 74 -11.57 9.70 0.56
C ASN A 74 -12.07 8.35 1.06
N VAL A 75 -12.55 7.49 0.17
CA VAL A 75 -12.95 6.11 0.52
C VAL A 75 -11.75 5.35 1.06
N TRP A 76 -10.61 5.39 0.37
CA TRP A 76 -9.37 4.76 0.84
C TRP A 76 -8.91 5.31 2.18
N LYS A 77 -8.89 6.63 2.35
CA LYS A 77 -8.49 7.27 3.61
C LYS A 77 -9.38 6.83 4.76
N ARG A 78 -10.70 6.78 4.57
CA ARG A 78 -11.66 6.29 5.57
C ARG A 78 -11.39 4.84 5.93
N LEU A 79 -11.25 3.96 4.93
CA LEU A 79 -11.03 2.53 5.13
C LEU A 79 -9.70 2.24 5.83
N PHE A 80 -8.61 2.88 5.41
CA PHE A 80 -7.31 2.75 6.08
C PHE A 80 -7.30 3.34 7.50
N SER A 81 -8.18 4.31 7.78
CA SER A 81 -8.35 4.92 9.12
C SER A 81 -9.17 4.08 10.10
N SER A 82 -9.76 2.96 9.67
CA SER A 82 -10.55 2.10 10.55
C SER A 82 -9.80 1.71 11.83
N ARG A 83 -10.53 1.63 12.95
CA ARG A 83 -9.99 1.26 14.27
C ARG A 83 -10.05 -0.24 14.54
N ARG A 84 -10.39 -1.06 13.53
CA ARG A 84 -10.44 -2.52 13.66
C ARG A 84 -9.12 -3.07 14.25
N PRO A 85 -9.19 -4.05 15.17
CA PRO A 85 -8.04 -4.73 15.75
C PRO A 85 -7.06 -5.31 14.72
N ASN A 86 -5.86 -5.69 15.18
CA ASN A 86 -4.86 -6.42 14.39
C ASN A 86 -4.33 -5.73 13.12
N LYS A 87 -4.61 -4.44 12.91
CA LYS A 87 -4.16 -3.67 11.73
C LYS A 87 -2.69 -3.93 11.39
N SER A 88 -1.78 -3.73 12.34
CA SER A 88 -0.34 -3.81 12.11
C SER A 88 0.15 -5.17 11.60
N ILE A 89 -0.51 -6.26 11.98
CA ILE A 89 -0.12 -7.63 11.63
C ILE A 89 -0.93 -8.19 10.45
N SER A 90 -2.01 -7.52 10.03
CA SER A 90 -2.93 -8.04 9.00
C SER A 90 -2.98 -7.18 7.73
N ILE A 91 -2.65 -5.88 7.80
CA ILE A 91 -2.62 -5.00 6.62
C ILE A 91 -1.39 -5.28 5.75
N MET A 92 -0.26 -5.59 6.38
CA MET A 92 0.99 -5.94 5.73
C MET A 92 1.19 -7.46 5.78
N LYS A 93 1.93 -7.97 4.80
CA LYS A 93 2.51 -9.30 4.88
C LYS A 93 3.53 -9.37 6.03
N PRO A 94 3.72 -10.51 6.70
CA PRO A 94 4.76 -10.67 7.73
C PRO A 94 6.15 -10.23 7.28
N SER A 95 6.53 -10.49 6.03
CA SER A 95 7.79 -10.03 5.43
C SER A 95 7.85 -8.50 5.31
N GLU A 96 6.78 -7.86 4.86
CA GLU A 96 6.63 -6.40 4.78
C GLU A 96 6.72 -5.77 6.19
N LEU A 97 6.04 -6.35 7.18
CA LEU A 97 6.10 -5.90 8.58
C LEU A 97 7.51 -6.02 9.16
N LYS A 98 8.20 -7.15 8.92
CA LYS A 98 9.60 -7.35 9.33
C LYS A 98 10.52 -6.32 8.68
N ALA A 99 10.35 -6.06 7.38
CA ALA A 99 11.12 -5.04 6.66
C ALA A 99 10.90 -3.65 7.27
N LEU A 100 9.65 -3.26 7.52
CA LEU A 100 9.34 -1.99 8.18
C LEU A 100 9.96 -1.90 9.58
N ALA A 101 9.93 -2.98 10.36
CA ALA A 101 10.51 -2.98 11.70
C ALA A 101 12.01 -2.65 11.70
N LEU A 102 12.77 -3.14 10.71
CA LEU A 102 14.21 -2.92 10.54
C LEU A 102 14.58 -1.53 10.03
N MET A 103 13.62 -0.76 9.50
CA MET A 103 13.87 0.58 8.98
C MET A 103 14.21 1.60 10.07
N PRO A 104 14.94 2.69 9.74
CA PRO A 104 15.20 3.79 10.67
C PRO A 104 13.91 4.47 11.17
N LYS A 105 14.00 5.20 12.28
CA LYS A 105 12.85 5.93 12.86
C LYS A 105 12.28 7.00 11.94
N LYS A 106 13.10 7.55 11.05
CA LYS A 106 12.75 8.55 10.05
C LYS A 106 13.21 8.04 8.68
N LEU A 107 12.37 8.22 7.68
CA LEU A 107 12.54 7.72 6.33
C LEU A 107 12.44 8.88 5.34
N ALA A 108 13.30 8.88 4.34
CA ALA A 108 13.08 9.67 3.13
C ALA A 108 12.10 8.92 2.24
N ALA A 109 11.05 9.60 1.79
CA ALA A 109 10.05 9.06 0.88
C ALA A 109 9.86 10.03 -0.29
N PHE A 110 9.60 9.48 -1.46
CA PHE A 110 9.53 10.21 -2.72
C PHE A 110 8.11 10.18 -3.25
N ARG A 111 7.68 11.30 -3.83
CA ARG A 111 6.39 11.43 -4.49
C ARG A 111 6.55 12.14 -5.83
N VAL A 112 5.89 11.58 -6.83
CA VAL A 112 5.72 12.20 -8.13
C VAL A 112 4.26 12.60 -8.26
N HIS A 113 3.99 13.89 -8.26
CA HIS A 113 2.62 14.41 -8.30
C HIS A 113 2.02 14.33 -9.70
N ARG A 114 0.71 14.09 -9.77
CA ARG A 114 -0.06 14.32 -11.00
C ARG A 114 -0.33 15.81 -11.15
N LYS A 115 -0.58 16.27 -12.39
CA LYS A 115 -0.98 17.66 -12.64
C LYS A 115 -2.25 17.98 -11.82
N ASN A 116 -2.22 19.09 -11.09
CA ASN A 116 -3.29 19.55 -10.20
C ASN A 116 -3.64 18.58 -9.04
N GLU A 117 -2.74 17.64 -8.69
CA GLU A 117 -2.94 16.77 -7.52
C GLU A 117 -2.87 17.60 -6.23
N THR A 118 -3.98 17.70 -5.51
CA THR A 118 -4.05 18.41 -4.24
C THR A 118 -3.96 17.49 -3.03
N ASP A 119 -4.06 16.16 -3.23
CA ASP A 119 -4.11 15.20 -2.15
C ASP A 119 -3.59 13.81 -2.57
N TRP A 120 -2.98 13.09 -1.62
CA TRP A 120 -2.35 11.79 -1.85
C TRP A 120 -2.08 11.09 -0.50
N ILE A 121 -1.88 9.77 -0.55
CA ILE A 121 -1.47 8.96 0.62
C ILE A 121 -0.29 8.04 0.35
N ALA A 122 0.15 7.94 -0.91
CA ALA A 122 1.10 6.93 -1.35
C ALA A 122 2.43 7.54 -1.76
N TYR A 123 3.51 7.01 -1.19
CA TYR A 123 4.88 7.43 -1.43
C TYR A 123 5.71 6.20 -1.76
N THR A 124 6.83 6.37 -2.45
CA THR A 124 7.82 5.29 -2.62
C THR A 124 9.06 5.58 -1.78
N LEU A 125 9.66 4.55 -1.19
CA LEU A 125 10.97 4.65 -0.55
C LEU A 125 12.13 4.48 -1.54
N SER A 126 11.83 4.26 -2.82
CA SER A 126 12.80 4.03 -3.89
C SER A 126 12.87 5.24 -4.81
N LEU A 127 14.03 5.92 -4.82
CA LEU A 127 14.28 7.02 -5.75
C LEU A 127 14.21 6.55 -7.21
N GLU A 128 14.67 5.34 -7.51
CA GLU A 128 14.61 4.76 -8.86
C GLU A 128 13.17 4.55 -9.32
N THR A 129 12.29 4.08 -8.42
CA THR A 129 10.85 3.98 -8.70
C THR A 129 10.24 5.35 -8.94
N ALA A 130 10.63 6.37 -8.16
CA ALA A 130 10.17 7.73 -8.36
C ALA A 130 10.64 8.32 -9.70
N LYS A 131 11.90 8.11 -10.10
CA LYS A 131 12.42 8.53 -11.41
C LYS A 131 11.65 7.88 -12.56
N ARG A 132 11.38 6.57 -12.47
CA ARG A 132 10.55 5.86 -13.45
C ARG A 132 9.15 6.50 -13.56
N PHE A 133 8.48 6.75 -12.44
CA PHE A 133 7.17 7.43 -12.45
C PHE A 133 7.22 8.86 -12.98
N ALA A 134 8.33 9.58 -12.74
CA ALA A 134 8.52 10.92 -13.28
C ALA A 134 8.60 10.89 -14.81
N ALA A 135 9.36 9.94 -15.37
CA ALA A 135 9.45 9.71 -16.81
C ALA A 135 8.10 9.29 -17.42
N GLU A 136 7.41 8.30 -16.84
CA GLU A 136 6.10 7.82 -17.30
C GLU A 136 5.03 8.92 -17.30
N ARG A 137 5.12 9.88 -16.38
CA ARG A 137 4.17 11.00 -16.25
C ARG A 137 4.61 12.26 -16.99
N GLY A 138 5.81 12.27 -17.58
CA GLY A 138 6.39 13.44 -18.24
C GLY A 138 6.65 14.62 -17.30
N VAL A 139 6.91 14.37 -16.01
CA VAL A 139 7.19 15.42 -15.03
C VAL A 139 8.67 15.50 -14.69
N THR A 140 9.16 16.71 -14.43
CA THR A 140 10.59 17.00 -14.22
C THR A 140 10.99 17.14 -12.75
N HIS A 141 10.07 16.88 -11.82
CA HIS A 141 10.31 17.06 -10.39
C HIS A 141 9.81 15.86 -9.57
N ILE A 142 10.55 15.55 -8.52
CA ILE A 142 10.20 14.57 -7.50
C ILE A 142 10.27 15.27 -6.15
N ASP A 143 9.17 15.27 -5.40
CA ASP A 143 9.17 15.79 -4.05
C ASP A 143 9.66 14.74 -3.05
N VAL A 144 10.49 15.19 -2.12
CA VAL A 144 11.08 14.38 -1.06
C VAL A 144 10.47 14.79 0.27
N TYR A 145 10.05 13.78 1.02
CA TYR A 145 9.40 13.93 2.31
C TYR A 145 10.18 13.16 3.38
N GLU A 146 10.23 13.72 4.59
CA GLU A 146 10.62 12.99 5.80
C GLU A 146 9.35 12.44 6.48
N ILE A 147 9.28 11.13 6.67
CA ILE A 147 8.17 10.43 7.33
C ILE A 147 8.71 9.69 8.56
N LYS A 148 8.01 9.77 9.70
CA LYS A 148 8.35 8.93 10.86
C LYS A 148 7.78 7.53 10.65
N LYS A 149 8.59 6.50 10.91
CA LYS A 149 8.19 5.10 10.77
C LYS A 149 6.88 4.76 11.48
N ARG A 150 6.67 5.32 12.68
CA ARG A 150 5.47 5.07 13.50
C ARG A 150 4.17 5.61 12.90
N ASP A 151 4.27 6.54 11.95
CA ASP A 151 3.11 7.18 11.32
C ASP A 151 2.69 6.41 10.04
N ILE A 152 3.52 5.47 9.55
CA ILE A 152 3.24 4.65 8.37
C ILE A 152 2.07 3.70 8.65
N THR A 153 1.07 3.73 7.79
CA THR A 153 -0.11 2.86 7.84
C THR A 153 0.19 1.46 7.29
N GLY A 154 0.99 1.38 6.22
CA GLY A 154 1.42 0.13 5.62
C GLY A 154 2.61 0.32 4.69
N LEU A 155 3.44 -0.73 4.59
CA LEU A 155 4.52 -0.88 3.61
C LEU A 155 4.13 -2.00 2.65
N PHE A 156 4.14 -1.73 1.35
CA PHE A 156 3.80 -2.69 0.30
C PHE A 156 4.97 -2.91 -0.65
N LEU A 157 5.48 -4.15 -0.66
CA LEU A 157 6.65 -4.55 -1.43
C LEU A 157 6.28 -5.41 -2.65
N ARG A 158 5.03 -5.89 -2.70
CA ARG A 158 4.52 -6.83 -3.70
C ARG A 158 4.59 -6.35 -5.16
N ARG A 159 4.61 -5.03 -5.40
CA ARG A 159 4.80 -4.44 -6.75
C ARG A 159 6.26 -4.10 -7.10
N GLY A 160 7.21 -4.35 -6.19
CA GLY A 160 8.60 -3.88 -6.34
C GLY A 160 8.78 -2.37 -6.23
N GLU A 161 7.74 -1.64 -5.79
CA GLU A 161 7.71 -0.18 -5.74
C GLU A 161 8.17 0.41 -4.40
N ASN A 162 8.43 -0.42 -3.40
CA ASN A 162 8.73 0.00 -2.03
C ASN A 162 7.74 1.06 -1.52
N GLU A 163 6.44 0.81 -1.70
CA GLU A 163 5.39 1.78 -1.47
C GLU A 163 5.05 1.87 0.02
N VAL A 164 4.88 3.09 0.55
CA VAL A 164 4.34 3.33 1.88
C VAL A 164 3.06 4.13 1.81
N ILE A 165 2.10 3.77 2.65
CA ILE A 165 0.85 4.50 2.85
C ILE A 165 0.92 5.33 4.12
N LEU A 166 0.61 6.61 3.98
CA LEU A 166 0.44 7.56 5.05
C LEU A 166 -0.87 8.32 4.82
N VAL A 167 -1.89 8.01 5.62
CA VAL A 167 -3.25 8.54 5.43
C VAL A 167 -3.32 10.06 5.63
N ASP A 168 -2.63 10.58 6.66
CA ASP A 168 -2.52 12.01 6.90
C ASP A 168 -1.21 12.56 6.32
N LYS A 169 -1.31 13.19 5.15
CA LYS A 169 -0.16 13.81 4.49
C LYS A 169 0.52 14.91 5.32
N LYS A 170 -0.14 15.50 6.32
CA LYS A 170 0.47 16.50 7.21
C LYS A 170 1.58 15.91 8.09
N LEU A 171 1.59 14.58 8.26
CA LEU A 171 2.64 13.86 8.97
C LEU A 171 3.90 13.64 8.12
N ALA A 172 3.81 13.87 6.80
CA ALA A 172 4.95 13.92 5.90
C ALA A 172 5.45 15.35 5.77
N ARG A 173 6.68 15.61 6.23
CA ARG A 173 7.29 16.93 6.10
C ARG A 173 8.01 17.00 4.77
N HIS A 174 7.62 17.89 3.87
CA HIS A 174 8.40 18.18 2.66
C HIS A 174 9.79 18.69 3.07
N ILE A 175 10.84 18.13 2.46
CA ILE A 175 12.23 18.47 2.79
C ILE A 175 13.05 18.90 1.58
N ASN A 176 12.68 18.48 0.36
CA ASN A 176 13.41 18.84 -0.85
C ASN A 176 12.55 18.57 -2.10
N THR A 177 12.93 19.16 -3.23
CA THR A 177 12.42 18.83 -4.56
C THR A 177 13.59 18.53 -5.48
N LEU A 178 13.66 17.32 -6.00
CA LEU A 178 14.69 16.90 -6.94
C LEU A 178 14.26 17.23 -8.36
N GLN A 179 15.17 17.79 -9.15
CA GLN A 179 15.01 17.93 -10.59
C GLN A 179 15.42 16.62 -11.26
N VAL A 180 14.60 16.16 -12.20
CA VAL A 180 14.88 14.98 -13.03
C VAL A 180 15.01 15.47 -14.46
N LYS A 181 16.18 15.28 -15.06
CA LYS A 181 16.37 15.52 -16.49
C LYS A 181 15.47 14.56 -17.26
N GLN A 182 14.75 15.07 -18.26
CA GLN A 182 14.13 14.20 -19.27
C GLN A 182 15.25 13.68 -20.18
N GLY A 183 15.44 12.35 -20.22
CA GLY A 183 16.24 11.63 -21.22
C GLY A 183 17.68 12.12 -21.45
N GLU A 184 18.66 11.40 -20.93
CA GLU A 184 19.84 11.09 -21.76
C GLU A 184 19.58 9.64 -22.21
N ASP A 185 19.17 9.49 -23.47
CA ASP A 185 19.20 8.20 -24.18
C ASP A 185 20.65 7.75 -24.39
#